data_AF-A0A7X8Z6I0-F1
#
_entry.id   AF-A0A7X8Z6I0-F1
#
_cell.length_a   1.000
_cell.length_b   1.000
_cell.length_c   1.000
_cell.angle_alpha   90.00
_cell.angle_beta   90.00
_cell.angle_gamma   90.00
#
_symmetry.space_group_name_H-M   'P 1'
#
loop_
_entity.id
_entity.type
_entity.pdbx_description
1 polymer ?
#
loop_
_entity_poly.entity_id
_entity_poly.type
_entity_poly.pdbx_seq_one_letter_code
_entity_poly.pdbx_strand_id
1 'polypeptide(L)'
;PRYRAPKVYEALVQGVPKDGTLRRLREGIRLEDGVTFPAKVDILRVEAGNATLRITVHEGRKRLIRRMCRAAGHPVLALKRVAMGPLVLGDLPPGKTRALSPAEVKKLGQVGQGMVPCPACGQGTIPSPAAREKRKGVARPEKERS
;
A
#
# COMPACT_ATOMS: atom_id res chain seq x y z
N PRO A 1 -8.52 -8.65 0.85
CA PRO A 1 -7.87 -8.64 2.19
C PRO A 1 -8.50 -7.59 3.11
N ARG A 2 -9.03 -8.02 4.27
CA ARG A 2 -9.84 -7.18 5.18
C ARG A 2 -9.05 -6.02 5.84
N TYR A 3 -7.72 -6.09 5.85
CA TYR A 3 -6.86 -5.24 6.69
C TYR A 3 -6.03 -4.18 5.95
N ARG A 4 -6.19 -4.02 4.62
CA ARG A 4 -5.55 -2.95 3.80
C ARG A 4 -4.06 -2.69 4.11
N ALA A 5 -3.31 -3.73 4.45
CA ALA A 5 -1.90 -3.61 4.77
C ALA A 5 -1.15 -2.92 3.61
N PRO A 6 -0.31 -1.90 3.89
CA PRO A 6 0.43 -1.20 2.85
C PRO A 6 1.37 -2.17 2.14
N LYS A 7 1.46 -2.04 0.81
CA LYS A 7 2.40 -2.79 -0.01
C LYS A 7 3.27 -1.79 -0.74
N VAL A 8 4.57 -1.97 -0.63
CA VAL A 8 5.56 -1.08 -1.25
C VAL A 8 6.18 -1.80 -2.43
N TYR A 9 6.13 -1.16 -3.58
CA TYR A 9 6.67 -1.64 -4.84
C TYR A 9 7.77 -0.69 -5.32
N GLU A 10 8.79 -1.26 -5.95
CA GLU A 10 9.71 -0.57 -6.82
C GLU A 10 9.34 -0.91 -8.26
N ALA A 11 8.93 0.09 -9.02
CA ALA A 11 8.50 -0.03 -10.40
C ALA A 11 9.46 0.73 -11.30
N LEU A 12 10.23 0.01 -12.10
CA LEU A 12 10.98 0.60 -13.21
C LEU A 12 9.97 0.89 -14.33
N VAL A 13 9.84 2.16 -14.70
CA VAL A 13 8.91 2.62 -15.73
C VAL A 13 9.66 3.20 -16.92
N GLN A 14 9.06 3.07 -18.10
CA GLN A 14 9.59 3.68 -19.31
C GLN A 14 9.45 5.21 -19.23
N GLY A 15 10.54 5.92 -19.51
CA GLY A 15 10.57 7.38 -19.41
C GLY A 15 10.66 7.90 -17.97
N VAL A 16 10.71 9.22 -17.83
CA VAL A 16 10.73 9.90 -16.54
C VAL A 16 9.40 10.63 -16.33
N PRO A 17 8.56 10.22 -15.35
CA PRO A 17 7.32 10.92 -15.05
C PRO A 17 7.57 12.33 -14.55
N LYS A 18 6.89 13.31 -15.16
CA LYS A 18 6.90 14.71 -14.70
C LYS A 18 6.03 14.87 -13.44
N ASP A 19 6.19 15.99 -12.74
CA ASP A 19 5.46 16.26 -11.48
C ASP A 19 3.95 16.17 -11.62
N GLY A 20 3.37 16.65 -12.73
CA GLY A 20 1.93 16.51 -12.99
C GLY A 20 1.48 15.04 -13.06
N THR A 21 2.30 14.17 -13.64
CA THR A 21 2.03 12.73 -13.71
C THR A 21 2.17 12.07 -12.34
N LEU A 22 3.22 12.43 -11.57
CA LEU A 22 3.39 11.95 -10.19
C LEU A 22 2.20 12.35 -9.32
N ARG A 23 1.72 13.58 -9.45
CA ARG A 23 0.54 14.08 -8.74
C ARG A 23 -0.70 13.24 -9.06
N ARG A 24 -0.98 12.99 -10.34
CA ARG A 24 -2.10 12.12 -10.76
C ARG A 24 -1.98 10.70 -10.19
N LEU A 25 -0.78 10.12 -10.17
CA LEU A 25 -0.57 8.80 -9.57
C LEU A 25 -0.80 8.80 -8.05
N ARG A 26 -0.50 9.92 -7.36
CA ARG A 26 -0.70 10.08 -5.92
C ARG A 26 -2.17 10.28 -5.54
N GLU A 27 -2.87 11.13 -6.28
CA GLU A 27 -4.29 11.44 -6.04
C GLU A 27 -5.22 10.28 -6.44
N GLY A 28 -4.80 9.50 -7.43
CA GLY A 28 -5.54 8.35 -7.95
C GLY A 28 -5.87 8.54 -9.43
N ILE A 29 -5.87 7.44 -10.18
CA ILE A 29 -6.10 7.44 -11.62
C ILE A 29 -7.35 6.63 -11.97
N ARG A 30 -8.09 7.08 -12.98
CA ARG A 30 -9.26 6.36 -13.47
C ARG A 30 -8.82 5.14 -14.28
N LEU A 31 -9.26 3.95 -13.87
CA LEU A 31 -9.11 2.69 -14.58
C LEU A 31 -10.49 2.16 -14.99
N GLU A 32 -10.52 1.08 -15.77
CA GLU A 32 -11.75 0.41 -16.24
C GLU A 32 -12.68 -0.01 -15.09
N ASP A 33 -12.12 -0.53 -14.01
CA ASP A 33 -12.81 -0.98 -12.80
C ASP A 33 -12.96 0.14 -11.75
N GLY A 34 -12.85 1.40 -12.17
CA GLY A 34 -13.03 2.59 -11.32
C GLY A 34 -11.73 3.30 -10.93
N VAL A 35 -11.87 4.41 -10.18
CA VAL A 35 -10.75 5.23 -9.71
C VAL A 35 -9.93 4.47 -8.66
N THR A 36 -8.60 4.55 -8.73
CA THR A 36 -7.73 3.95 -7.71
C THR A 36 -7.76 4.75 -6.43
N PHE A 37 -7.47 4.12 -5.30
CA PHE A 37 -7.25 4.88 -4.07
C PHE A 37 -5.97 5.73 -4.19
N PRO A 38 -5.86 6.82 -3.41
CA PRO A 38 -4.62 7.57 -3.31
C PRO A 38 -3.45 6.65 -2.94
N ALA A 39 -2.30 6.90 -3.57
CA ALA A 39 -1.08 6.14 -3.38
C ALA A 39 0.08 7.08 -3.00
N LYS A 40 1.08 6.56 -2.29
CA LYS A 40 2.34 7.29 -2.13
C LYS A 40 3.26 6.92 -3.29
N VAL A 41 3.80 7.92 -3.97
CA VAL A 41 4.65 7.73 -5.16
C VAL A 41 5.83 8.66 -5.07
N ASP A 42 7.02 8.09 -5.06
CA ASP A 42 8.30 8.80 -4.98
C ASP A 42 9.23 8.29 -6.08
N ILE A 43 10.04 9.16 -6.68
CA ILE A 43 11.12 8.74 -7.57
C ILE A 43 12.31 8.33 -6.70
N LEU A 44 12.81 7.11 -6.88
CA LEU A 44 14.01 6.63 -6.20
C LEU A 44 15.28 6.95 -6.97
N ARG A 45 15.25 6.72 -8.29
CA ARG A 45 16.39 6.90 -9.18
C ARG A 45 15.94 7.06 -10.62
N VAL A 46 16.75 7.76 -11.41
CA VAL A 46 16.57 7.97 -12.84
C VAL A 46 17.84 7.51 -13.54
N GLU A 47 17.72 6.60 -14.48
CA GLU A 47 18.85 6.00 -15.19
C GLU A 47 18.47 5.69 -16.64
N ALA A 48 19.36 5.98 -17.59
CA ALA A 48 19.18 5.67 -19.01
C ALA A 48 17.81 6.09 -19.58
N GLY A 49 17.32 7.27 -19.16
CA GLY A 49 16.03 7.81 -19.61
C GLY A 49 14.79 7.17 -18.97
N ASN A 50 14.96 6.25 -18.01
CA ASN A 50 13.88 5.59 -17.29
C ASN A 50 13.91 5.95 -15.80
N ALA A 51 12.77 5.84 -15.12
CA ALA A 51 12.66 6.11 -13.69
C ALA A 51 12.27 4.85 -12.89
N THR A 52 12.86 4.69 -11.71
CA THR A 52 12.36 3.74 -10.71
C THR A 52 11.51 4.47 -9.69
N LEU A 53 10.24 4.08 -9.59
CA LEU A 53 9.27 4.64 -8.68
C LEU A 53 9.08 3.75 -7.46
N ARG A 54 9.09 4.33 -6.26
CA ARG A 54 8.57 3.70 -5.05
C ARG A 54 7.09 3.99 -4.94
N ILE A 55 6.27 2.94 -5.01
CA ILE A 55 4.81 3.06 -4.98
C ILE A 55 4.25 2.29 -3.79
N THR A 56 3.55 2.98 -2.91
CA THR A 56 2.85 2.38 -1.77
C THR A 56 1.35 2.38 -2.01
N VAL A 57 0.74 1.18 -2.03
CA VAL A 57 -0.70 0.99 -2.22
C VAL A 57 -1.31 0.17 -1.08
N HIS A 58 -2.58 0.45 -0.78
CA HIS A 58 -3.35 -0.27 0.24
C HIS A 58 -4.36 -1.25 -0.36
N GLU A 59 -4.66 -1.12 -1.64
CA GLU A 59 -5.54 -2.02 -2.38
C GLU A 59 -4.80 -3.20 -3.03
N GLY A 60 -5.56 -4.15 -3.56
CA GLY A 60 -5.05 -5.41 -4.11
C GLY A 60 -5.67 -5.76 -5.46
N ARG A 61 -6.08 -4.77 -6.25
CA ARG A 61 -6.66 -5.01 -7.58
C ARG A 61 -5.65 -5.68 -8.52
N LYS A 62 -6.13 -6.55 -9.40
CA LYS A 62 -5.28 -7.32 -10.33
C LYS A 62 -4.43 -6.35 -11.16
N ARG A 63 -3.11 -6.60 -11.19
CA ARG A 63 -2.12 -5.81 -11.96
C ARG A 63 -2.19 -4.29 -11.74
N LEU A 64 -2.70 -3.84 -10.59
CA LEU A 64 -2.97 -2.42 -10.30
C LEU A 64 -1.81 -1.49 -10.68
N ILE A 65 -0.60 -1.75 -10.15
CA ILE A 65 0.58 -0.90 -10.41
C ILE A 65 0.85 -0.78 -11.92
N ARG A 66 0.83 -1.90 -12.65
CA ARG A 66 1.08 -1.89 -14.10
C ARG A 66 -0.01 -1.13 -14.86
N ARG A 67 -1.27 -1.22 -14.42
CA ARG A 67 -2.39 -0.48 -15.03
C ARG A 67 -2.32 1.01 -14.72
N MET A 68 -2.00 1.39 -13.48
CA MET A 68 -1.82 2.80 -13.08
C MET A 68 -0.73 3.48 -13.90
N CYS A 69 0.46 2.89 -13.95
CA CYS A 69 1.58 3.49 -14.66
C CYS A 69 1.33 3.53 -16.18
N ARG A 70 0.69 2.50 -16.75
CA ARG A 70 0.26 2.51 -18.16
C ARG A 70 -0.73 3.63 -18.47
N ALA A 71 -1.77 3.80 -17.64
CA ALA A 71 -2.75 4.86 -17.80
C ALA A 71 -2.14 6.27 -17.63
N ALA A 72 -1.03 6.36 -16.91
CA ALA A 72 -0.22 7.56 -16.76
C ALA A 72 0.78 7.79 -17.92
N GLY A 73 0.85 6.89 -18.90
CA GLY A 73 1.77 6.99 -20.06
C GLY A 73 3.16 6.38 -19.85
N HIS A 74 3.40 5.73 -18.70
CA HIS A 74 4.70 5.17 -18.33
C HIS A 74 4.59 3.67 -18.04
N PRO A 75 4.60 2.80 -19.07
CA PRO A 75 4.47 1.36 -18.85
C PRO A 75 5.60 0.81 -17.96
N VAL A 76 5.26 -0.15 -17.09
CA VAL A 76 6.20 -0.77 -16.15
C VAL A 76 7.04 -1.84 -16.87
N LEU A 77 8.35 -1.65 -16.86
CA LEU A 77 9.35 -2.58 -17.40
C LEU A 77 9.66 -3.69 -16.38
N ALA A 78 10.00 -3.31 -15.15
CA ALA A 78 10.28 -4.24 -14.05
C ALA A 78 9.49 -3.86 -12.80
N LEU A 79 9.03 -4.85 -12.03
CA LEU A 79 8.23 -4.63 -10.84
C LEU A 79 8.70 -5.56 -9.72
N LYS A 80 9.16 -4.99 -8.62
CA LYS A 80 9.59 -5.70 -7.43
C LYS A 80 8.76 -5.23 -6.24
N ARG A 81 8.20 -6.17 -5.46
CA ARG A 81 7.57 -5.81 -4.18
C ARG A 81 8.61 -5.91 -3.08
N VAL A 82 8.89 -4.80 -2.42
CA VAL A 82 9.97 -4.70 -1.43
C VAL A 82 9.46 -4.73 0.01
N ALA A 83 8.16 -4.45 0.24
CA ALA A 83 7.56 -4.60 1.55
C ALA A 83 6.06 -4.94 1.49
N MET A 84 5.58 -5.58 2.55
CA MET A 84 4.17 -5.83 2.82
C MET A 84 3.89 -5.67 4.32
N GLY A 85 3.11 -4.66 4.68
CA GLY A 85 2.83 -4.32 6.07
C GLY A 85 4.14 -4.08 6.83
N PRO A 86 4.38 -4.80 7.94
CA PRO A 86 5.61 -4.66 8.73
C PRO A 86 6.79 -5.46 8.16
N LEU A 87 6.57 -6.29 7.12
CA LEU A 87 7.59 -7.14 6.54
C LEU A 87 8.29 -6.43 5.40
N VAL A 88 9.63 -6.44 5.45
CA VAL A 88 10.50 -5.91 4.40
C VAL A 88 11.28 -7.08 3.78
N LEU A 89 11.50 -7.02 2.47
CA LEU A 89 12.22 -8.06 1.74
C LEU A 89 13.69 -8.16 2.18
N GLY A 90 14.33 -7.01 2.43
CA GLY A 90 15.75 -6.93 2.78
C GLY A 90 16.63 -7.53 1.69
N ASP A 91 17.66 -8.27 2.11
CA ASP A 91 18.68 -8.86 1.23
C ASP A 91 18.35 -10.29 0.78
N LEU A 92 17.08 -10.70 0.86
CA LEU A 92 16.67 -12.06 0.47
C LEU A 92 16.86 -12.26 -1.05
N PRO A 93 17.68 -13.25 -1.48
CA PRO A 93 17.91 -13.49 -2.90
C PRO A 93 16.66 -13.98 -3.63
N PRO A 94 16.54 -13.76 -4.95
CA PRO A 94 15.45 -14.29 -5.76
C PRO A 94 15.30 -15.81 -5.60
N GLY A 95 14.06 -16.28 -5.44
CA GLY A 95 13.73 -17.71 -5.31
C GLY A 95 14.05 -18.31 -3.94
N LYS A 96 14.68 -17.58 -3.02
CA LYS A 96 14.92 -18.04 -1.65
C LYS A 96 13.76 -17.69 -0.73
N THR A 97 13.63 -18.45 0.35
CA THR A 97 12.68 -18.22 1.44
C THR A 97 13.44 -18.18 2.76
N ARG A 98 12.86 -17.51 3.76
CA ARG A 98 13.36 -17.52 5.13
C ARG A 98 12.20 -17.64 6.10
N ALA A 99 12.47 -18.19 7.28
CA ALA A 99 11.52 -18.13 8.38
C ALA A 99 11.37 -16.68 8.87
N LEU A 100 10.16 -16.34 9.31
CA LEU A 100 9.90 -15.07 9.99
C LEU A 100 10.40 -15.17 11.44
N SER A 101 10.98 -14.08 11.93
CA SER A 101 11.33 -14.00 13.35
C SER A 101 10.07 -13.89 14.22
N PRO A 102 10.12 -14.31 15.51
CA PRO A 102 8.98 -14.15 16.43
C PRO A 102 8.46 -12.71 16.52
N ALA A 103 9.36 -11.73 16.44
CA ALA A 103 9.00 -10.31 16.44
C ALA A 103 8.20 -9.91 15.18
N GLU A 104 8.59 -10.40 14.01
CA GLU A 104 7.88 -10.18 12.75
C GLU A 104 6.49 -10.85 12.74
N VAL A 105 6.40 -12.07 13.27
CA VAL A 105 5.12 -12.78 13.44
C VAL A 105 4.18 -11.98 14.32
N LYS A 106 4.67 -11.46 15.46
CA LYS A 106 3.88 -10.60 16.36
C LYS A 106 3.38 -9.33 15.66
N LYS A 107 4.27 -8.62 14.94
CA LYS A 107 3.90 -7.42 14.17
C LYS A 107 2.88 -7.72 13.08
N LEU A 108 3.02 -8.85 12.39
CA LEU A 108 2.09 -9.27 11.35
C LEU A 108 0.71 -9.60 11.95
N GLY A 109 0.69 -10.28 13.10
CA GLY A 109 -0.53 -10.57 13.86
C GLY A 109 -1.30 -9.30 14.25
N GLN A 110 -0.58 -8.26 14.69
CA GLN A 110 -1.19 -6.96 15.03
C GLN A 110 -1.88 -6.32 13.81
N VAL A 111 -1.24 -6.32 12.64
CA VAL A 111 -1.85 -5.80 11.40
C VAL A 111 -3.08 -6.61 10.98
N GLY A 112 -3.02 -7.94 11.13
CA GLY A 112 -4.16 -8.84 10.90
C GLY A 112 -5.32 -8.63 11.88
N GLN A 113 -5.08 -8.01 13.04
CA GLN A 113 -6.13 -7.63 14.01
C GLN A 113 -6.57 -6.17 13.84
N GLY A 114 -5.99 -5.44 12.90
CA GLY A 114 -6.26 -4.02 12.70
C GLY A 114 -5.67 -3.14 13.81
N MET A 115 -4.63 -3.59 14.51
CA MET A 115 -3.85 -2.78 15.45
C MET A 115 -2.63 -2.17 14.77
N VAL A 116 -2.33 -0.92 15.10
CA VAL A 116 -1.13 -0.18 14.67
C VAL A 116 -0.35 0.31 15.89
N PRO A 117 0.98 0.51 15.78
CA PRO A 117 1.76 1.13 16.85
C PRO A 117 1.18 2.50 17.21
N CYS A 118 1.13 2.82 18.50
CA CYS A 118 0.61 4.11 18.95
C CYS A 118 1.49 5.25 18.38
N PRO A 119 0.94 6.18 17.56
CA PRO A 119 1.72 7.25 16.95
C PRO A 119 2.16 8.32 17.96
N ALA A 120 1.54 8.38 19.14
CA ALA A 120 1.84 9.41 20.15
C ALA A 120 3.09 9.11 20.97
N CYS A 121 3.29 7.85 21.39
CA CYS A 121 4.40 7.48 22.27
C CYS A 121 5.29 6.36 21.70
N GLY A 122 4.91 5.73 20.57
CA GLY A 122 5.62 4.57 20.01
C GLY A 122 5.51 3.30 20.85
N GLN A 123 4.90 3.37 22.04
CA GLN A 123 4.73 2.27 22.97
C GLN A 123 3.27 1.77 22.96
N GLY A 124 3.08 0.46 22.88
CA GLY A 124 1.75 -0.16 22.80
C GLY A 124 1.10 -0.13 21.41
N THR A 125 -0.08 -0.73 21.30
CA THR A 125 -0.85 -0.82 20.04
C THR A 125 -2.25 -0.29 20.21
N ILE A 126 -2.68 0.54 19.26
CA ILE A 126 -4.06 1.07 19.20
C ILE A 126 -4.79 0.51 17.98
N PRO A 127 -6.14 0.46 17.99
CA PRO A 127 -6.90 0.16 16.78
C PRO A 127 -6.58 1.17 15.67
N SER A 128 -6.28 0.66 14.49
CA SER A 128 -6.12 1.44 13.26
C SER A 128 -7.34 2.34 13.03
N PRO A 129 -7.18 3.54 12.43
CA PRO A 129 -8.31 4.39 12.04
C PRO A 129 -9.41 3.61 11.29
N ALA A 130 -9.02 2.68 10.41
CA ALA A 130 -9.93 1.81 9.67
C ALA A 130 -10.67 0.78 10.56
N ALA A 131 -10.10 0.39 11.71
CA ALA A 131 -10.74 -0.46 12.69
C ALA A 131 -11.67 0.33 13.63
N ARG A 132 -11.35 1.61 13.91
CA ARG A 132 -12.20 2.53 14.68
C ARG A 132 -13.51 2.85 13.96
N GLU A 133 -13.47 3.08 12.65
CA GLU A 133 -14.65 3.38 11.82
C GLU A 133 -15.72 2.26 11.90
N LYS A 134 -15.29 0.99 11.94
CA LYS A 134 -16.21 -0.16 12.04
C LYS A 134 -17.00 -0.22 13.35
N ARG A 135 -16.49 0.35 14.46
CA ARG A 135 -17.19 0.34 15.75
C ARG A 135 -18.29 1.41 15.82
N LYS A 136 -18.25 2.45 14.98
CA LYS A 136 -19.29 3.50 14.92
C LYS A 136 -20.54 3.08 14.13
N GLY A 137 -20.52 1.94 13.45
CA GLY A 137 -21.64 1.43 12.63
C GLY A 137 -22.70 0.61 13.37
N VAL A 138 -22.64 0.50 14.70
CA VAL A 138 -23.71 -0.12 15.51
C VAL A 138 -24.38 0.95 16.36
N ALA A 139 -25.07 1.89 15.71
CA ALA A 139 -26.15 2.61 16.37
C ALA A 139 -27.34 1.64 16.42
N ARG A 140 -27.77 1.30 17.64
CA ARG A 140 -29.02 0.55 17.91
C ARG A 140 -30.18 1.23 17.18
N PRO A 141 -31.13 0.49 16.58
CA PRO A 141 -32.42 1.08 16.25
C PRO A 141 -33.08 1.50 17.58
N GLU A 142 -33.39 2.79 17.71
CA GLU A 142 -34.27 3.25 18.78
C GLU A 142 -35.68 2.72 18.54
N LYS A 143 -36.23 2.17 19.61
CA LYS A 143 -37.50 1.46 19.74
C LYS A 143 -38.70 2.23 19.15
N GLU A 144 -39.61 1.47 18.53
CA GLU A 144 -41.05 1.73 18.56
C GLU A 144 -41.50 2.22 19.95
N ARG A 145 -42.19 3.35 19.98
CA ARG A 145 -43.31 3.61 20.90
C ARG A 145 -44.12 4.84 20.44
N SER A 146 -45.44 4.59 20.42
CA SER A 146 -46.59 5.51 20.27
C SER A 146 -47.03 5.82 18.86
#